data_AF-A0AAV1M8X4-F1
#
_entry.id   AF-A0AAV1M8X4-F1
#
_cell.length_a   1.000
_cell.length_b   1.000
_cell.length_c   1.000
_cell.angle_alpha   90.00
_cell.angle_beta   90.00
_cell.angle_gamma   90.00
#
_symmetry.space_group_name_H-M   'P 1'
#
loop_
_entity.id
_entity.type
_entity.pdbx_description
1 polymer ?
#
loop_
_entity_poly.entity_id
_entity_poly.type
_entity_poly.pdbx_seq_one_letter_code
_entity_poly.pdbx_strand_id
1 'polypeptide(L)'
;MKYINNNSKEVTVPSLTSWVNTIEGFKLITNKLRAEIINEHLNIDLINTQQILESRTKVHVEKCAAIAYCSGWIAIKTKKFIFKKCKTCQNNLTSSNNADFHNFIIKKEYCGKRWLCYPTRSLFDFFAPVEHITWNILNKYAHVENIVKYIMLFISVHINLNFMKCEIH
;
A
#
# COMPACT_ATOMS: atom_id res chain seq x y z
N MET A 1 -40.02 -3.30 -20.94
CA MET A 1 -41.12 -4.18 -20.46
C MET A 1 -41.85 -3.39 -19.40
N LYS A 2 -43.18 -3.39 -19.38
CA LYS A 2 -43.95 -2.63 -18.39
C LYS A 2 -44.61 -3.60 -17.42
N TYR A 3 -44.48 -3.34 -16.13
CA TYR A 3 -45.21 -4.09 -15.11
C TYR A 3 -45.92 -3.13 -14.18
N ILE A 4 -47.01 -3.60 -13.58
CA ILE A 4 -47.77 -2.85 -12.59
C ILE A 4 -47.15 -3.15 -11.23
N ASN A 5 -46.67 -2.12 -10.54
CA ASN A 5 -46.11 -2.29 -9.19
C ASN A 5 -47.22 -2.47 -8.14
N ASN A 6 -46.86 -2.76 -6.89
CA ASN A 6 -47.81 -2.99 -5.79
C ASN A 6 -48.74 -1.80 -5.49
N ASN A 7 -48.47 -0.62 -6.05
CA ASN A 7 -49.29 0.58 -5.92
C ASN A 7 -50.17 0.83 -7.15
N SER A 8 -50.37 -0.19 -8.00
CA SER A 8 -51.14 -0.12 -9.24
C SER A 8 -50.62 0.90 -10.25
N LYS A 9 -49.34 1.28 -10.18
CA LYS A 9 -48.70 2.19 -11.12
C LYS A 9 -47.88 1.41 -12.14
N GLU A 10 -48.03 1.77 -13.41
CA GLU A 10 -47.24 1.19 -14.49
C GLU A 10 -45.80 1.69 -14.39
N VAL A 11 -44.86 0.77 -14.18
CA VAL A 11 -43.43 1.05 -14.12
C VAL A 11 -42.78 0.44 -15.35
N THR A 12 -42.04 1.27 -16.08
CA THR A 12 -41.24 0.80 -17.21
C THR A 12 -39.91 0.30 -16.67
N VAL A 13 -39.61 -0.98 -16.90
CA VAL A 13 -38.29 -1.54 -16.63
C VAL A 13 -37.52 -1.85 -17.90
N PRO A 14 -36.18 -1.73 -17.82
CA PRO A 14 -35.30 -2.12 -18.91
C PRO A 14 -35.59 -3.54 -19.35
N SER A 15 -35.52 -3.81 -20.65
CA SER A 15 -35.66 -5.17 -21.16
C SER A 15 -34.46 -6.02 -20.75
N LEU A 16 -34.59 -7.34 -20.83
CA LEU A 16 -33.46 -8.26 -20.64
C LEU A 16 -32.28 -7.87 -21.54
N THR A 17 -32.56 -7.49 -22.80
CA THR A 17 -31.56 -6.98 -23.74
C THR A 17 -30.88 -5.70 -23.26
N SER A 18 -31.63 -4.76 -22.69
CA SER A 18 -31.04 -3.55 -22.09
C SER A 18 -30.11 -3.88 -20.92
N TRP A 19 -30.48 -4.86 -20.08
CA TRP A 19 -29.60 -5.35 -19.01
C TRP A 19 -28.35 -6.04 -19.55
N VAL A 20 -28.49 -6.90 -20.55
CA VAL A 20 -27.34 -7.56 -21.20
C VAL A 20 -26.38 -6.52 -21.79
N ASN A 21 -26.88 -5.56 -22.55
CA ASN A 21 -26.07 -4.48 -23.13
C ASN A 21 -25.38 -3.64 -22.05
N THR A 22 -26.03 -3.42 -20.90
CA THR A 22 -25.44 -2.70 -19.77
C THR A 22 -24.29 -3.50 -19.15
N ILE A 23 -24.46 -4.80 -18.95
CA ILE A 23 -23.42 -5.71 -18.44
C ILE A 23 -22.26 -5.82 -19.42
N GLU A 24 -22.53 -5.91 -20.72
CA GLU A 24 -21.49 -5.92 -21.76
C GLU A 24 -20.73 -4.59 -21.83
N GLY A 25 -21.44 -3.47 -21.69
CA GLY A 25 -20.82 -2.15 -21.54
C GLY A 25 -19.89 -2.07 -20.33
N PHE A 26 -20.31 -2.58 -19.18
CA PHE A 26 -19.45 -2.67 -18.00
C PHE A 26 -18.25 -3.59 -18.20
N LYS A 27 -18.41 -4.75 -18.87
CA LYS A 27 -17.28 -5.62 -19.23
C LYS A 27 -16.29 -4.91 -20.14
N LEU A 28 -16.75 -4.18 -21.14
CA LEU A 28 -15.92 -3.38 -22.04
C LEU A 28 -15.16 -2.28 -21.29
N ILE A 29 -15.82 -1.54 -20.41
CA ILE A 29 -15.18 -0.51 -19.58
C ILE A 29 -14.14 -1.15 -18.65
N THR A 30 -14.49 -2.27 -18.00
CA THR A 30 -13.58 -2.98 -17.09
C THR A 30 -12.38 -3.55 -17.84
N ASN A 31 -12.59 -4.08 -19.05
CA ASN A 31 -11.51 -4.58 -19.91
C ASN A 31 -10.64 -3.44 -20.46
N LYS A 32 -11.22 -2.27 -20.77
CA LYS A 32 -10.45 -1.07 -21.15
C LYS A 32 -9.62 -0.55 -19.99
N LEU A 33 -10.21 -0.42 -18.79
CA LEU A 33 -9.49 -0.05 -17.57
C LEU A 33 -8.41 -1.08 -17.22
N ARG A 34 -8.66 -2.38 -17.47
CA ARG A 34 -7.69 -3.46 -17.28
C ARG A 34 -6.60 -3.47 -18.34
N ALA A 35 -6.89 -3.05 -19.57
CA ALA A 35 -5.91 -2.87 -20.65
C ALA A 35 -5.08 -1.58 -20.48
N GLU A 36 -5.65 -0.55 -19.83
CA GLU A 36 -4.97 0.69 -19.41
C GLU A 36 -4.13 0.52 -18.12
N ILE A 37 -4.32 -0.59 -17.38
CA ILE A 37 -3.26 -1.13 -16.52
C ILE A 37 -2.21 -1.75 -17.47
N ILE A 38 -1.48 -0.87 -18.13
CA ILE A 38 -0.55 -1.16 -19.22
C ILE A 38 0.55 -2.08 -18.67
N ASN A 39 0.93 -3.13 -19.41
CA ASN A 39 2.06 -4.00 -19.05
C ASN A 39 3.38 -3.23 -18.79
N GLU A 40 3.55 -2.05 -19.39
CA GLU A 40 4.63 -1.09 -19.10
C GLU A 40 4.62 -0.59 -17.65
N HIS A 41 3.46 -0.53 -17.00
CA HIS A 41 3.35 -0.13 -15.60
C HIS A 41 3.79 -1.24 -14.64
N LEU A 42 3.74 -2.52 -15.06
CA LEU A 42 4.16 -3.69 -14.27
C LEU A 42 5.68 -3.88 -14.21
N ASN A 43 6.44 -3.22 -15.10
CA ASN A 43 7.90 -3.20 -15.03
C ASN A 43 8.35 -2.07 -14.10
N ILE A 44 8.19 -2.28 -12.80
CA ILE A 44 8.83 -1.46 -11.77
C ILE A 44 10.04 -2.24 -11.26
N ASP A 45 11.24 -1.71 -11.51
CA ASP A 45 12.45 -2.23 -10.90
C ASP A 45 12.32 -2.16 -9.38
N LEU A 46 12.35 -3.31 -8.72
CA LEU A 46 12.30 -3.36 -7.26
C LEU A 46 13.58 -2.71 -6.71
N ILE A 47 13.38 -1.78 -5.78
CA ILE A 47 14.48 -1.03 -5.20
C ILE A 47 15.39 -1.94 -4.36
N ASN A 48 16.70 -1.83 -4.56
CA ASN A 48 17.68 -2.54 -3.73
C ASN A 48 17.88 -1.79 -2.41
N THR A 49 17.34 -2.33 -1.32
CA THR A 49 17.37 -1.67 -0.01
C THR A 49 18.78 -1.57 0.58
N GLN A 50 19.70 -2.44 0.17
CA GLN A 50 21.12 -2.35 0.56
C GLN A 50 21.78 -1.14 -0.09
N GLN A 51 21.52 -0.91 -1.37
CA GLN A 51 22.04 0.25 -2.10
C GLN A 51 21.54 1.58 -1.48
N ILE A 52 20.29 1.64 -1.02
CA ILE A 52 19.76 2.82 -0.33
C ILE A 52 20.51 3.08 0.98
N LEU A 53 20.77 2.04 1.78
CA LEU A 53 21.45 2.17 3.06
C LEU A 53 22.90 2.63 2.91
N GLU A 54 23.62 2.08 1.94
CA GLU A 54 25.04 2.35 1.74
C GLU A 54 25.30 3.67 1.01
N SER A 55 24.32 4.14 0.24
CA SER A 55 24.46 5.37 -0.52
C SER A 55 24.45 6.62 0.36
N ARG A 56 25.41 7.51 0.10
CA ARG A 56 25.49 8.83 0.76
C ARG A 56 24.88 9.95 -0.06
N THR A 57 24.20 9.63 -1.17
CA THR A 57 23.53 10.64 -1.98
C THR A 57 22.34 11.22 -1.22
N LYS A 58 22.09 12.52 -1.38
CA LYS A 58 20.98 13.20 -0.70
C LYS A 58 19.64 12.49 -0.94
N VAL A 59 19.37 12.08 -2.17
CA VAL A 59 18.13 11.39 -2.56
C VAL A 59 17.97 10.05 -1.83
N HIS A 60 19.01 9.22 -1.75
CA HIS A 60 18.92 7.94 -1.05
C HIS A 60 18.83 8.11 0.46
N VAL A 61 19.52 9.11 1.03
CA VAL A 61 19.42 9.45 2.46
C VAL A 61 18.00 9.89 2.83
N GLU A 62 17.39 10.75 2.02
CA GLU A 62 16.00 11.21 2.23
C GLU A 62 15.00 10.06 2.12
N LYS A 63 15.15 9.20 1.10
CA LYS A 63 14.34 7.98 0.96
C LYS A 63 14.49 7.05 2.15
N CYS A 64 15.72 6.79 2.58
CA CYS A 64 16.00 5.95 3.76
C CYS A 64 15.32 6.51 5.01
N ALA A 65 15.42 7.82 5.23
CA ALA A 65 14.78 8.50 6.35
C ALA A 65 13.25 8.39 6.30
N ALA A 66 12.65 8.58 5.12
CA ALA A 66 11.20 8.45 4.92
C ALA A 66 10.72 7.01 5.19
N ILE A 67 11.40 6.02 4.63
CA ILE A 67 11.07 4.59 4.82
C ILE A 67 11.20 4.21 6.30
N ALA A 68 12.29 4.61 6.96
CA ALA A 68 12.51 4.33 8.38
C ALA A 68 11.39 4.94 9.24
N TYR A 69 11.02 6.19 8.97
CA TYR A 69 9.95 6.89 9.66
C TYR A 69 8.59 6.20 9.48
N CYS A 70 8.20 5.91 8.23
CA CYS A 70 6.94 5.24 7.92
C CYS A 70 6.87 3.84 8.55
N SER A 71 7.97 3.09 8.49
CA SER A 71 8.08 1.77 9.12
C SER A 71 7.89 1.84 10.63
N GLY A 72 8.56 2.80 11.30
CA GLY A 72 8.40 3.03 12.74
C GLY A 72 6.99 3.48 13.12
N TRP A 73 6.34 4.29 12.29
CA TRP A 73 4.97 4.74 12.52
C TRP A 73 3.94 3.61 12.35
N ILE A 74 4.13 2.76 11.35
CA ILE A 74 3.24 1.61 11.13
C ILE A 74 3.42 0.59 12.25
N ALA A 75 4.65 0.30 12.68
CA ALA A 75 4.86 -0.60 13.81
C ALA A 75 4.21 -0.10 15.11
N ILE A 76 4.21 1.21 15.41
CA ILE A 76 3.54 1.72 16.61
C ILE A 76 2.01 1.67 16.50
N LYS A 77 1.46 1.97 15.31
CA LYS A 77 0.01 1.91 15.07
C LYS A 77 -0.50 0.48 15.16
N THR A 78 0.16 -0.43 14.47
CA THR A 78 -0.20 -1.86 14.48
C THR A 78 -0.01 -2.47 15.86
N LYS A 79 1.02 -2.08 16.63
CA LYS A 79 1.16 -2.47 18.04
C LYS A 79 -0.03 -2.03 18.89
N LYS A 80 -0.52 -0.80 18.68
CA LYS A 80 -1.64 -0.26 19.45
C LYS A 80 -2.96 -0.98 19.16
N PHE A 81 -3.22 -1.31 17.88
CA PHE A 81 -4.54 -1.75 17.43
C PHE A 81 -4.66 -3.24 17.10
N ILE A 82 -3.57 -3.90 16.74
CA ILE A 82 -3.59 -5.27 16.22
C ILE A 82 -2.96 -6.23 17.24
N PHE A 83 -1.69 -6.02 17.60
CA PHE A 83 -0.92 -7.03 18.34
C PHE A 83 -0.43 -6.59 19.73
N LYS A 84 -1.21 -5.77 20.45
CA LYS A 84 -0.81 -5.16 21.73
C LYS A 84 -0.14 -6.11 22.74
N LYS A 85 -0.53 -7.39 22.74
CA LYS A 85 0.02 -8.43 23.64
C LYS A 85 0.72 -9.59 22.90
N CYS A 86 0.81 -9.58 21.58
CA CYS A 86 1.45 -10.67 20.83
C CYS A 86 2.95 -10.40 20.67
N LYS A 87 3.75 -11.18 21.42
CA LYS A 87 5.22 -11.10 21.39
C LYS A 87 5.79 -11.44 20.01
N THR A 88 5.19 -12.39 19.30
CA THR A 88 5.64 -12.79 17.96
C THR A 88 5.54 -11.62 16.96
N CYS A 89 4.38 -10.96 16.88
CA CYS A 89 4.21 -9.77 16.04
C CYS A 89 5.12 -8.63 16.48
N GLN A 90 5.28 -8.43 17.80
CA GLN A 90 6.20 -7.42 18.32
C GLN A 90 7.64 -7.67 17.86
N ASN A 91 8.12 -8.91 17.93
CA ASN A 91 9.47 -9.27 17.50
C ASN A 91 9.63 -9.22 15.98
N ASN A 92 8.57 -9.50 15.22
CA ASN A 92 8.59 -9.41 13.76
C ASN A 92 8.62 -7.95 13.26
N LEU A 93 8.05 -7.01 14.03
CA LEU A 93 7.84 -5.62 13.58
C LEU A 93 8.72 -4.59 14.28
N THR A 94 9.18 -4.87 15.50
CA THR A 94 10.04 -3.96 16.27
C THR A 94 11.36 -4.62 16.62
N SER A 95 12.44 -3.84 16.56
CA SER A 95 13.78 -4.26 16.94
C SER A 95 14.19 -3.61 18.25
N SER A 96 14.83 -4.39 19.13
CA SER A 96 15.57 -3.86 20.28
C SER A 96 16.96 -3.36 19.90
N ASN A 97 17.51 -3.88 18.81
CA ASN A 97 18.86 -3.55 18.33
C ASN A 97 18.78 -2.36 17.38
N ASN A 98 19.69 -1.40 17.58
CA ASN A 98 19.82 -0.24 16.71
C ASN A 98 20.52 -0.64 15.42
N ALA A 99 19.90 -0.33 14.29
CA ALA A 99 20.47 -0.37 12.96
C ALA A 99 20.71 1.06 12.45
N ASP A 100 21.53 1.24 11.41
CA ASP A 100 21.93 2.56 10.92
C ASP A 100 20.73 3.44 10.51
N PHE A 101 19.69 2.85 9.92
CA PHE A 101 18.47 3.57 9.52
C PHE A 101 17.62 4.03 10.72
N HIS A 102 17.83 3.50 11.92
CA HIS A 102 17.18 4.01 13.13
C HIS A 102 17.72 5.38 13.55
N ASN A 103 18.92 5.77 13.10
CA ASN A 103 19.47 7.10 13.38
C ASN A 103 18.56 8.23 12.88
N PHE A 104 17.80 8.01 11.81
CA PHE A 104 16.81 8.98 11.32
C PHE A 104 15.62 9.15 12.27
N ILE A 105 15.22 8.06 12.92
CA ILE A 105 14.17 8.07 13.94
C ILE A 105 14.69 8.78 15.19
N ILE A 106 15.88 8.40 15.66
CA ILE A 106 16.53 8.98 16.85
C ILE A 106 16.66 10.50 16.73
N LYS A 107 17.11 11.01 15.58
CA LYS A 107 17.24 12.46 15.33
C LYS A 107 15.91 13.22 15.41
N LYS A 108 14.76 12.53 15.30
CA LYS A 108 13.42 13.09 15.43
C LYS A 108 12.84 12.93 16.84
N GLU A 109 13.48 12.16 17.71
CA GLU A 109 13.07 12.05 19.12
C GLU A 109 13.45 13.35 19.85
N TYR A 110 12.43 14.08 20.33
CA TYR A 110 12.63 15.35 21.01
C TYR A 110 12.44 15.19 22.53
N CYS A 111 13.35 15.77 23.32
CA CYS A 111 13.30 15.77 24.79
C CYS A 111 13.11 14.37 25.42
N GLY A 112 13.77 13.35 24.87
CA GLY A 112 13.69 11.97 25.39
C GLY A 112 12.32 11.30 25.21
N LYS A 113 11.38 11.92 24.49
CA LYS A 113 10.09 11.31 24.16
C LYS A 113 10.23 10.48 22.89
N ARG A 114 9.90 9.19 23.00
CA ARG A 114 9.81 8.27 21.86
C ARG A 114 8.41 8.31 21.27
N TRP A 115 8.31 8.87 20.07
CA TRP A 115 7.04 8.96 19.33
C TRP A 115 6.84 7.80 18.36
N LEU A 116 7.93 7.12 18.02
CA LEU A 116 7.99 6.00 17.10
C LEU A 116 8.65 4.81 17.79
N CYS A 117 8.46 3.62 17.24
CA CYS A 117 9.28 2.47 17.59
C CYS A 117 10.35 2.23 16.53
N TYR A 118 11.39 1.50 16.90
CA TYR A 118 12.42 1.07 15.96
C TYR A 118 11.92 -0.16 15.22
N PRO A 119 11.69 -0.06 13.89
CA PRO A 119 11.18 -1.17 13.12
C PRO A 119 12.27 -2.22 12.89
N THR A 120 11.88 -3.47 12.67
CA THR A 120 12.80 -4.51 12.19
C THR A 120 13.32 -4.19 10.79
N ARG A 121 14.45 -4.81 10.42
CA ARG A 121 14.97 -4.75 9.05
C ARG A 121 13.95 -5.28 8.04
N SER A 122 13.27 -6.38 8.35
CA SER A 122 12.22 -6.93 7.48
C SER A 122 11.07 -5.97 7.21
N LEU A 123 10.62 -5.21 8.23
CA LEU A 123 9.58 -4.20 8.05
C LEU A 123 10.08 -3.01 7.21
N PHE A 124 11.33 -2.59 7.43
CA PHE A 124 11.96 -1.56 6.60
C PHE A 124 12.05 -2.01 5.13
N ASP A 125 12.53 -3.23 4.90
CA ASP A 125 12.68 -3.80 3.57
C ASP A 125 11.34 -4.00 2.86
N PHE A 126 10.28 -4.27 3.63
CA PHE A 126 8.91 -4.30 3.12
C PHE A 126 8.43 -2.92 2.64
N PHE A 127 8.74 -1.83 3.37
CA PHE A 127 8.26 -0.49 3.01
C PHE A 127 9.03 0.18 1.88
N ALA A 128 10.27 -0.23 1.61
CA ALA A 128 11.04 0.33 0.52
C ALA A 128 10.38 0.16 -0.87
N PRO A 129 9.93 -1.04 -1.28
CA PRO A 129 9.19 -1.19 -2.54
C PRO A 129 7.82 -0.50 -2.51
N VAL A 130 7.14 -0.44 -1.35
CA VAL A 130 5.88 0.30 -1.21
C VAL A 130 6.08 1.78 -1.54
N GLU A 131 7.10 2.41 -0.94
CA GLU A 131 7.46 3.81 -1.21
C GLU A 131 7.82 4.01 -2.67
N HIS A 132 8.65 3.11 -3.23
CA HIS A 132 9.09 3.21 -4.61
C HIS A 132 7.94 3.15 -5.62
N ILE A 133 7.04 2.17 -5.46
CA ILE A 133 5.84 2.01 -6.29
C ILE A 133 4.95 3.24 -6.17
N THR A 134 4.69 3.69 -4.93
CA THR A 134 3.83 4.84 -4.66
C THR A 134 4.38 6.10 -5.33
N TRP A 135 5.68 6.37 -5.18
CA TRP A 135 6.35 7.53 -5.76
C TRP A 135 6.33 7.51 -7.29
N ASN A 136 6.67 6.37 -7.91
CA ASN A 136 6.67 6.23 -9.36
C ASN A 136 5.29 6.43 -9.97
N ILE A 137 4.27 5.86 -9.33
CA ILE A 137 2.88 5.97 -9.78
C ILE A 137 2.40 7.41 -9.61
N LEU A 138 2.60 8.04 -8.45
CA LEU A 138 2.14 9.41 -8.22
C LEU A 138 2.82 10.42 -9.14
N ASN A 139 4.12 10.29 -9.40
CA ASN A 139 4.81 11.22 -10.30
C ASN A 139 4.27 11.20 -11.73
N LYS A 140 3.77 10.06 -12.20
CA LYS A 140 3.28 9.91 -13.57
C LYS A 140 1.75 10.08 -13.67
N TYR A 141 1.02 9.64 -12.65
CA TYR A 141 -0.42 9.43 -12.72
C TYR A 141 -1.20 10.07 -11.55
N ALA A 142 -0.62 11.07 -10.85
CA ALA A 142 -1.34 11.78 -9.77
C ALA A 142 -2.67 12.41 -10.21
N HIS A 143 -2.84 12.70 -11.50
CA HIS A 143 -4.07 13.26 -12.08
C HIS A 143 -5.17 12.21 -12.34
N VAL A 144 -4.85 10.92 -12.26
CA VAL A 144 -5.80 9.84 -12.57
C VAL A 144 -6.78 9.64 -11.42
N GLU A 145 -8.07 9.54 -11.73
CA GLU A 145 -9.08 9.23 -10.72
C GLU A 145 -8.84 7.85 -10.10
N ASN A 146 -9.18 7.68 -8.82
CA ASN A 146 -8.97 6.43 -8.09
C ASN A 146 -7.50 5.96 -8.00
N ILE A 147 -6.52 6.86 -8.13
CA ILE A 147 -5.08 6.54 -8.04
C ILE A 147 -4.70 5.73 -6.79
N VAL A 148 -5.37 5.94 -5.67
CA VAL A 148 -5.16 5.16 -4.44
C VAL A 148 -5.45 3.68 -4.65
N LYS A 149 -6.58 3.34 -5.28
CA LYS A 149 -6.96 1.95 -5.58
C LYS A 149 -5.95 1.32 -6.54
N TYR A 150 -5.47 2.12 -7.49
CA TYR A 150 -4.45 1.70 -8.44
C TYR A 150 -3.12 1.38 -7.72
N ILE A 151 -2.62 2.26 -6.84
CA ILE A 151 -1.42 2.01 -6.03
C ILE A 151 -1.58 0.75 -5.17
N MET A 152 -2.74 0.56 -4.53
CA MET A 152 -3.01 -0.62 -3.72
C MET A 152 -2.97 -1.92 -4.55
N LEU A 153 -3.50 -1.90 -5.77
CA LEU A 153 -3.43 -3.04 -6.69
C LEU A 153 -1.97 -3.35 -7.07
N PHE A 154 -1.15 -2.33 -7.35
CA PHE A 154 0.26 -2.54 -7.66
C PHE A 154 1.03 -3.12 -6.48
N ILE A 155 0.81 -2.58 -5.28
CA ILE A 155 1.40 -3.11 -4.04
C ILE A 155 1.01 -4.58 -3.86
N SER A 156 -0.26 -4.96 -4.07
CA SER A 156 -0.70 -6.34 -3.86
C SER A 156 -0.17 -7.33 -4.91
N VAL A 157 0.11 -6.87 -6.13
CA VAL A 157 0.70 -7.69 -7.20
C VAL A 157 2.21 -7.88 -7.00
N HIS A 158 2.93 -6.83 -6.59
CA HIS A 158 4.40 -6.84 -6.56
C HIS A 158 5.01 -7.15 -5.20
N ILE A 159 4.26 -6.97 -4.10
CA ILE A 159 4.82 -7.09 -2.76
C ILE A 159 4.17 -8.25 -2.03
N ASN A 160 5.02 -9.20 -1.63
CA ASN A 160 4.59 -10.30 -0.78
C ASN A 160 4.35 -9.80 0.66
N LEU A 161 3.10 -9.84 1.11
CA LEU A 161 2.70 -9.45 2.45
C LEU A 161 3.11 -10.47 3.54
N ASN A 162 3.66 -11.64 3.17
CA ASN A 162 4.04 -12.72 4.10
C ASN A 162 5.31 -12.45 4.93
N PHE A 163 5.61 -11.20 5.25
CA PHE A 163 6.71 -10.88 6.18
C PHE A 163 6.29 -11.06 7.65
N MET A 164 4.98 -11.12 7.94
CA MET A 164 4.48 -11.46 9.27
C MET A 164 4.20 -12.97 9.37
N LYS A 165 4.93 -13.64 10.26
CA LYS A 165 4.70 -15.05 10.61
C LYS A 165 4.07 -15.12 12.00
N CYS A 166 2.76 -14.86 12.08
CA CYS A 166 1.99 -15.07 13.29
C CYS A 166 0.77 -15.92 12.93
N GLU A 167 0.52 -16.98 13.67
CA GLU A 167 -0.65 -17.84 13.43
C GLU A 167 -1.94 -17.25 14.02
N ILE A 168 -1.83 -16.18 14.82
CA ILE A 168 -2.94 -15.57 15.55
C ILE A 168 -3.57 -14.40 14.78
N HIS A 169 -2.79 -13.69 13.95
CA HIS A 169 -3.21 -12.48 13.20
C HIS A 169 -2.64 -12.56 11.79
#